data_AF-A0A935V4Q4-F1
#
_entry.id   AF-A0A935V4Q4-F1
#
_cell.length_a   1.000
_cell.length_b   1.000
_cell.length_c   1.000
_cell.angle_alpha   90.00
_cell.angle_beta   90.00
_cell.angle_gamma   90.00
#
_symmetry.space_group_name_H-M   'P 1'
#
loop_
_entity.id
_entity.type
_entity.pdbx_description
1 polymer ?
#
loop_
_entity_poly.entity_id
_entity_poly.type
_entity_poly.pdbx_seq_one_letter_code
_entity_poly.pdbx_strand_id
1 'polypeptide(L)'
;MNITPSLTIALEKIVFWGAYAGVAYLVLDPLAPNWEIEQAAFPDSHYHFSLKMKRVYAGGAGESRVVFHQRAKELMRGGGYDGYQVLEYTEGMESSVLGSQRVSQGVIRLTRRDSR
;
A
#
# COMPACT_ATOMS: atom_id res chain seq x y z
N MET A 1 6.23 -24.88 27.25
CA MET A 1 6.41 -23.42 27.31
C MET A 1 6.16 -22.87 25.91
N ASN A 2 4.95 -22.39 25.62
CA ASN A 2 4.59 -21.84 24.31
C ASN A 2 5.19 -20.43 24.18
N ILE A 3 6.24 -20.31 23.38
CA ILE A 3 6.81 -19.04 22.98
C ILE A 3 6.11 -18.59 21.70
N THR A 4 5.04 -17.81 21.86
CA THR A 4 4.50 -16.98 20.77
C THR A 4 5.62 -16.04 20.34
N PRO A 5 6.07 -16.06 19.07
CA PRO A 5 7.06 -15.09 18.62
C PRO A 5 6.39 -13.72 18.61
N SER A 6 6.77 -12.89 19.57
CA SER A 6 6.50 -11.45 19.56
C SER A 6 7.02 -10.90 18.24
N LEU A 7 6.09 -10.39 17.43
CA LEU A 7 6.34 -9.82 16.10
C LEU A 7 7.04 -8.47 16.26
N THR A 8 8.30 -8.50 16.68
CA THR A 8 9.19 -7.34 16.63
C THR A 8 9.55 -7.14 15.17
N ILE A 9 8.76 -6.34 14.46
CA ILE A 9 9.08 -5.95 13.08
C ILE A 9 10.32 -5.07 13.17
N ALA A 10 11.48 -5.67 12.88
CA ALA A 10 12.76 -4.99 12.93
C ALA A 10 12.76 -3.78 12.00
N LEU A 11 13.23 -2.64 12.52
CA LEU A 11 13.46 -1.38 11.81
C LEU A 11 14.25 -1.58 10.50
N GLU A 12 15.03 -2.66 10.45
CA GLU A 12 15.77 -3.18 9.29
C GLU A 12 14.86 -3.44 8.08
N LYS A 13 13.60 -3.87 8.27
CA LYS A 13 12.64 -4.09 7.16
C LYS A 13 12.08 -2.81 6.56
N ILE A 14 12.08 -1.70 7.29
CA ILE A 14 11.61 -0.41 6.77
C ILE A 14 12.61 0.13 5.73
N VAL A 15 13.91 -0.11 5.94
CA VAL A 15 14.97 0.24 4.98
C VAL A 15 14.86 -0.57 3.68
N PHE A 16 14.23 -1.76 3.71
CA PHE A 16 14.06 -2.63 2.55
C PHE A 16 12.92 -2.27 1.60
N TRP A 17 11.97 -1.40 1.98
CA TRP A 17 10.96 -0.91 1.01
C TRP A 17 11.58 -0.02 -0.07
N GLY A 18 12.81 0.49 0.13
CA GLY A 18 13.61 1.12 -0.92
C GLY A 18 14.35 0.13 -1.84
N ALA A 19 14.42 -1.16 -1.47
CA ALA A 19 15.14 -2.21 -2.18
C ALA A 19 14.18 -3.40 -2.45
N TYR A 20 13.23 -3.19 -3.36
CA TYR A 20 12.18 -4.17 -3.67
C TYR A 20 12.75 -5.52 -4.14
N ALA A 21 12.57 -6.58 -3.35
CA ALA A 21 12.83 -7.98 -3.73
C ALA A 21 11.59 -8.70 -4.31
N GLY A 22 10.45 -8.02 -4.43
CA GLY A 22 9.20 -8.53 -4.99
C GLY A 22 8.89 -7.95 -6.38
N VAL A 23 8.09 -8.66 -7.18
CA VAL A 23 7.60 -8.14 -8.48
C VAL A 23 6.62 -6.99 -8.22
N ALA A 24 7.04 -5.77 -8.54
CA ALA A 24 6.18 -4.60 -8.55
C ALA A 24 5.48 -4.48 -9.91
N TYR A 25 4.22 -4.07 -9.91
CA TYR A 25 3.48 -3.79 -11.13
C TYR A 25 2.54 -2.59 -10.96
N LEU A 26 2.24 -1.96 -12.09
CA LEU A 26 1.32 -0.82 -12.16
C LEU A 26 -0.12 -1.33 -12.17
N VAL A 27 -0.94 -0.78 -11.28
CA VAL A 27 -2.36 -1.11 -11.16
C VAL A 27 -3.17 -0.05 -11.89
N LEU A 28 -4.00 -0.49 -12.84
CA LEU A 28 -5.02 0.35 -13.46
C LEU A 28 -6.31 0.23 -12.66
N ASP A 29 -6.54 1.20 -11.79
CA ASP A 29 -7.76 1.29 -11.00
C ASP A 29 -8.73 2.30 -11.63
N PRO A 30 -9.87 1.85 -12.19
CA PRO A 30 -10.87 2.74 -12.79
C PRO A 30 -11.53 3.67 -11.75
N LEU A 31 -11.46 3.33 -10.46
CA LEU A 31 -12.04 4.09 -9.37
C LEU A 31 -11.06 5.11 -8.77
N ALA A 32 -9.79 5.07 -9.21
CA ALA A 32 -8.76 6.04 -8.86
C ALA A 32 -8.07 6.62 -10.12
N PRO A 33 -8.83 7.20 -11.07
CA PRO A 33 -8.30 7.56 -12.39
C PRO A 33 -7.18 8.62 -12.35
N ASN A 34 -7.15 9.44 -11.30
CA ASN A 34 -6.18 10.51 -11.09
C ASN A 34 -4.89 10.04 -10.40
N TRP A 35 -4.80 8.78 -9.98
CA TRP A 35 -3.67 8.23 -9.25
C TRP A 35 -3.01 7.10 -10.05
N GLU A 36 -1.69 7.08 -10.05
CA GLU A 36 -0.87 5.93 -10.41
C GLU A 36 -0.63 5.13 -9.13
N ILE A 37 -0.87 3.82 -9.19
CA ILE A 37 -0.70 2.91 -8.05
C ILE A 37 0.33 1.87 -8.46
N GLU A 38 1.48 1.88 -7.81
CA GLU A 38 2.42 0.78 -7.85
C GLU A 38 2.17 -0.13 -6.65
N GLN A 39 2.14 -1.43 -6.91
CA GLN A 39 1.90 -2.43 -5.88
C GLN A 39 3.00 -3.48 -5.90
N ALA A 40 3.44 -3.90 -4.72
CA ALA A 40 4.24 -5.12 -4.57
C ALA A 40 3.71 -6.00 -3.43
N ALA A 41 3.78 -7.31 -3.66
CA ALA A 41 3.39 -8.34 -2.70
C ALA A 41 4.60 -8.90 -1.97
N PHE A 42 4.43 -9.20 -0.68
CA PHE A 42 5.45 -9.72 0.22
C PHE A 42 4.92 -10.93 0.99
N PRO A 43 5.82 -11.73 1.62
CA PRO A 43 5.42 -12.86 2.46
C PRO A 43 4.41 -12.48 3.55
N ASP A 44 3.72 -13.47 4.08
CA ASP A 44 2.74 -13.32 5.17
C ASP A 44 1.58 -12.37 4.83
N SER A 45 1.22 -12.29 3.55
CA SER A 45 0.11 -11.47 3.01
C SER A 45 0.29 -9.97 3.21
N HIS A 46 1.54 -9.49 3.12
CA HIS A 46 1.84 -8.07 3.16
C HIS A 46 1.84 -7.48 1.75
N TYR A 47 1.37 -6.25 1.64
CA TYR A 47 1.40 -5.49 0.40
C TYR A 47 1.85 -4.07 0.67
N HIS A 48 2.71 -3.56 -0.20
CA HIS A 48 3.06 -2.15 -0.22
C HIS A 48 2.44 -1.47 -1.43
N PHE A 49 1.93 -0.27 -1.20
CA PHE A 49 1.40 0.61 -2.23
C PHE A 49 2.21 1.90 -2.28
N SER A 50 2.61 2.29 -3.49
CA SER A 50 3.12 3.63 -3.78
C SER A 50 2.13 4.31 -4.70
N LEU A 51 1.51 5.39 -4.22
CA LEU A 51 0.52 6.15 -4.95
C LEU A 51 1.15 7.48 -5.36
N LYS A 52 1.04 7.82 -6.64
CA LYS A 52 1.50 9.09 -7.18
C LYS A 52 0.38 9.76 -7.94
N MET A 53 0.08 11.02 -7.60
CA MET A 53 -0.94 11.77 -8.31
C MET A 53 -0.48 12.06 -9.73
N LYS A 54 -1.31 11.76 -10.73
CA LYS A 54 -1.02 12.07 -12.13
C LYS A 54 -0.89 13.57 -12.34
N ARG A 55 -0.08 13.98 -13.33
CA ARG A 55 0.16 15.41 -13.64
C ARG A 55 -1.06 16.10 -14.22
N VAL A 56 -1.84 15.38 -15.02
CA VAL A 56 -3.11 15.87 -15.56
C VAL A 56 -4.23 15.18 -14.77
N TYR A 57 -4.98 15.99 -14.01
CA TYR A 57 -6.03 15.52 -13.13
C TYR A 57 -7.15 16.56 -13.07
N ALA A 58 -8.36 16.12 -12.73
CA ALA A 58 -9.48 16.98 -12.40
C ALA A 58 -9.90 16.71 -10.95
N GLY A 59 -9.33 17.47 -10.00
CA GLY A 59 -9.56 17.28 -8.57
C GLY A 59 -8.93 16.01 -7.99
N GLY A 60 -9.48 15.52 -6.87
CA GLY A 60 -9.05 14.26 -6.24
C GLY A 60 -7.71 14.27 -5.50
N ALA A 61 -7.10 15.45 -5.34
CA ALA A 61 -5.80 15.57 -4.68
C ALA A 61 -5.83 15.12 -3.20
N GLY A 62 -6.98 15.19 -2.54
CA GLY A 62 -7.16 14.74 -1.14
C GLY A 62 -7.62 13.29 -1.01
N GLU A 63 -7.68 12.54 -2.10
CA GLU A 63 -8.26 11.19 -2.11
C GLU A 63 -7.23 10.08 -1.91
N SER A 64 -5.93 10.41 -1.74
CA SER A 64 -4.84 9.44 -1.52
C SER A 64 -5.22 8.33 -0.55
N ARG A 65 -5.75 8.71 0.62
CA ARG A 65 -6.13 7.76 1.66
C ARG A 65 -7.34 6.91 1.27
N VAL A 66 -8.30 7.49 0.56
CA VAL A 66 -9.47 6.76 0.05
C VAL A 66 -9.02 5.73 -0.98
N VAL A 67 -8.19 6.13 -1.94
CA VAL A 67 -7.61 5.26 -2.98
C VAL A 67 -6.79 4.13 -2.36
N PHE A 68 -5.94 4.43 -1.38
CA PHE A 68 -5.16 3.43 -0.64
C PHE A 68 -6.04 2.35 -0.01
N HIS A 69 -7.07 2.78 0.75
CA HIS A 69 -7.98 1.84 1.41
C HIS A 69 -8.88 1.08 0.42
N GLN A 70 -9.22 1.71 -0.70
CA GLN A 70 -9.97 1.09 -1.76
C GLN A 70 -9.17 -0.05 -2.39
N ARG A 71 -7.91 0.19 -2.74
CA ARG A 71 -7.03 -0.86 -3.26
C ARG A 71 -6.81 -1.99 -2.26
N ALA A 72 -6.65 -1.66 -0.97
CA ALA A 72 -6.56 -2.65 0.09
C ALA A 72 -7.81 -3.55 0.16
N LYS A 73 -9.01 -2.96 0.05
CA LYS A 73 -10.28 -3.70 0.04
C LYS A 73 -10.42 -4.58 -1.19
N GLU A 74 -9.95 -4.15 -2.35
CA GLU A 74 -9.95 -4.96 -3.57
C GLU A 74 -9.09 -6.20 -3.41
N LEU A 75 -7.86 -6.06 -2.89
CA LEU A 75 -6.99 -7.21 -2.63
C LEU A 75 -7.56 -8.14 -1.56
N MET A 76 -8.11 -7.58 -0.49
CA MET A 76 -8.77 -8.35 0.57
C MET A 76 -9.91 -9.21 -0.01
N ARG A 77 -10.81 -8.60 -0.78
CA ARG A 77 -11.97 -9.28 -1.37
C ARG A 77 -11.55 -10.28 -2.44
N GLY A 78 -10.68 -9.87 -3.35
CA GLY A 78 -10.20 -10.72 -4.45
C GLY A 78 -9.38 -11.92 -3.97
N GLY A 79 -8.65 -11.78 -2.85
CA GLY A 79 -7.89 -12.86 -2.23
C GLY A 79 -8.68 -13.72 -1.22
N GLY A 80 -9.97 -13.42 -0.98
CA GLY A 80 -10.81 -14.14 -0.02
C GLY A 80 -10.32 -14.03 1.42
N TYR A 81 -9.85 -12.84 1.82
CA TYR A 81 -9.46 -12.51 3.21
C TYR A 81 -10.64 -11.86 3.95
N ASP A 82 -10.64 -11.97 5.28
CA ASP A 82 -11.70 -11.42 6.14
C ASP A 82 -11.51 -9.93 6.44
N GLY A 83 -10.28 -9.46 6.35
CA GLY A 83 -9.90 -8.11 6.76
C GLY A 83 -8.52 -7.71 6.25
N TYR A 84 -8.12 -6.48 6.58
CA TYR A 84 -6.75 -6.04 6.47
C TYR A 84 -6.42 -5.06 7.60
N GLN A 85 -5.14 -4.99 7.95
CA GLN A 85 -4.59 -4.00 8.86
C GLN A 85 -3.66 -3.07 8.08
N VAL A 86 -3.74 -1.78 8.34
CA VAL A 86 -2.74 -0.81 7.87
C VAL A 86 -1.61 -0.77 8.89
N LEU A 87 -0.41 -1.14 8.45
CA LEU A 87 0.79 -1.11 9.29
C LEU A 87 1.49 0.24 9.21
N GLU A 88 1.54 0.80 8.01
CA GLU A 88 2.15 2.10 7.73
C GLU A 88 1.31 2.86 6.71
N TYR A 89 1.24 4.17 6.90
CA TYR A 89 0.66 5.09 5.92
C TYR A 89 1.29 6.47 6.06
N THR A 90 1.80 6.99 4.94
CA THR A 90 2.40 8.32 4.86
C THR A 90 1.86 9.04 3.64
N GLU A 91 1.63 10.34 3.79
CA GLU A 91 1.30 11.24 2.69
C GLU A 91 2.41 12.29 2.58
N GLY A 92 2.66 12.75 1.37
CA GLY A 92 3.70 13.73 1.11
C GLY A 92 3.58 14.38 -0.25
N MET A 93 4.63 15.13 -0.56
CA MET A 93 4.81 15.78 -1.85
C MET A 93 6.20 15.43 -2.37
N GLU A 94 6.24 14.92 -3.60
CA GLU A 94 7.49 14.68 -4.31
C GLU A 94 7.74 15.85 -5.25
N SER A 95 8.86 16.53 -5.06
CA SER A 95 9.29 17.63 -5.95
C SER A 95 10.04 17.07 -7.15
N SER A 96 9.69 17.53 -8.34
CA SER A 96 10.37 17.19 -9.59
C SER A 96 10.59 18.45 -10.43
N VAL A 97 11.39 18.33 -11.49
CA VAL A 97 11.65 19.43 -12.44
C VAL A 97 10.34 20.00 -13.03
N LEU A 98 9.30 19.17 -13.15
CA LEU A 98 7.99 19.55 -13.69
C LEU A 98 6.98 19.94 -12.61
N GLY A 99 7.45 20.35 -11.44
CA GLY A 99 6.62 20.71 -10.29
C GLY A 99 6.48 19.57 -9.27
N SER A 100 5.66 19.82 -8.25
CA SER A 100 5.46 18.90 -7.14
C SER A 100 4.18 18.08 -7.31
N GLN A 101 4.27 16.78 -7.05
CA GLN A 101 3.15 15.84 -7.12
C GLN A 101 2.86 15.30 -5.73
N ARG A 102 1.57 15.09 -5.42
CA ARG A 102 1.20 14.37 -4.20
C ARG A 102 1.57 12.92 -4.32
N VAL A 103 2.08 12.38 -3.23
CA VAL A 103 2.42 10.97 -3.10
C VAL A 103 1.86 10.44 -1.79
N SER A 104 1.54 9.16 -1.76
CA SER A 104 1.31 8.46 -0.50
C SER A 104 1.87 7.06 -0.58
N GLN A 105 2.42 6.57 0.53
CA GLN A 105 2.95 5.22 0.64
C GLN A 105 2.33 4.53 1.83
N GLY A 106 2.29 3.21 1.80
CA GLY A 106 1.86 2.45 2.96
C GLY A 106 1.95 0.96 2.77
N VAL A 107 1.88 0.28 3.91
CA VAL A 107 1.94 -1.17 4.01
C VAL A 107 0.66 -1.66 4.65
N ILE A 108 0.04 -2.66 4.03
CA ILE A 108 -1.05 -3.41 4.64
C ILE A 108 -0.63 -4.86 4.90
N ARG A 109 -1.33 -5.50 5.84
CA ARG A 109 -1.35 -6.95 6.01
C ARG A 109 -2.78 -7.45 5.85
N LEU A 110 -3.01 -8.42 4.97
CA LEU A 110 -4.31 -9.08 4.86
C LEU A 110 -4.48 -10.10 6.01
N THR A 111 -5.68 -10.20 6.55
CA THR A 111 -5.97 -11.03 7.72
C THR A 111 -7.11 -12.00 7.44
N ARG A 112 -6.99 -13.22 7.96
CA ARG A 112 -8.09 -14.20 8.02
C ARG A 112 -8.56 -14.31 9.47
N ARG A 113 -9.85 -14.53 9.68
CA ARG A 113 -10.35 -15.00 10.97
C ARG A 113 -9.85 -16.43 11.13
N ASP A 114 -9.09 -16.67 12.20
CA ASP A 114 -8.75 -18.04 12.58
C ASP A 114 -10.06 -18.78 12.87
N SER A 115 -10.42 -19.73 12.01
CA SER A 115 -11.50 -20.68 12.27
C SER A 115 -11.07 -21.56 13.45
N ARG A 116 -11.43 -21.16 14.67
CA ARG A 116 -11.38 -22.04 15.84
C ARG A 116 -12.69 -22.80 15.97
#